data_AF-A0A357F5W2-F1
#
_entry.id   AF-A0A357F5W2-F1
#
_cell.length_a   1.000
_cell.length_b   1.000
_cell.length_c   1.000
_cell.angle_alpha   90.00
_cell.angle_beta   90.00
_cell.angle_gamma   90.00
#
_symmetry.space_group_name_H-M   'P 1'
#
loop_
_entity.id
_entity.type
_entity.pdbx_description
1 polymer ?
#
loop_
_entity_poly.entity_id
_entity_poly.type
_entity_poly.pdbx_seq_one_letter_code
_entity_poly.pdbx_strand_id
1 'polypeptide(L)' 'MFKFMFPYIDLRLIGLAGLALGLMIAKLWEPILYLDWYWYLIIALLALIKPVITFFKQV' A
#
# COMPACT_ATOMS: atom_id res chain seq x y z
N MET A 1 -4.83 -12.32 24.03
CA MET A 1 -4.56 -12.64 22.60
C MET A 1 -5.24 -11.56 21.77
N PHE A 2 -4.49 -10.64 21.17
CA PHE A 2 -5.08 -9.67 20.23
C PHE A 2 -5.56 -10.43 19.00
N LYS A 3 -6.88 -10.50 18.79
CA LYS A 3 -7.49 -11.22 17.67
C LYS A 3 -7.85 -10.18 16.59
N PHE A 4 -6.86 -9.78 15.80
CA PHE A 4 -7.10 -8.93 14.65
C PHE A 4 -7.85 -9.72 13.57
N MET A 5 -8.90 -9.12 12.99
CA MET A 5 -9.72 -9.76 11.97
C MET A 5 -9.79 -8.87 10.74
N PHE A 6 -8.81 -9.01 9.84
CA PHE A 6 -8.80 -8.21 8.62
C PHE A 6 -9.70 -8.82 7.55
N PRO A 7 -10.61 -8.04 6.94
CA PRO A 7 -11.36 -8.50 5.78
C PRO A 7 -10.42 -8.68 4.57
N TYR A 8 -10.74 -9.62 3.68
CA TYR A 8 -9.93 -9.94 2.50
C TYR A 8 -9.56 -8.73 1.63
N ILE A 9 -10.41 -7.72 1.58
CA ILE A 9 -10.17 -6.48 0.83
C ILE A 9 -8.96 -5.70 1.39
N ASP A 10 -8.78 -5.71 2.71
CA ASP A 10 -7.70 -4.98 3.38
C ASP A 10 -6.35 -5.69 3.13
N LEU A 11 -6.35 -7.01 3.04
CA LEU A 11 -5.17 -7.80 2.64
C LEU A 11 -4.72 -7.49 1.20
N ARG A 12 -5.68 -7.39 0.27
CA ARG A 12 -5.38 -7.04 -1.13
C ARG A 12 -4.88 -5.61 -1.25
N LEU A 13 -5.41 -4.69 -0.45
CA LEU A 13 -4.96 -3.29 -0.40
C LEU A 13 -3.55 -3.16 0.18
N ILE A 14 -3.20 -3.93 1.21
CA ILE A 14 -1.82 -4.01 1.71
C ILE A 14 -0.88 -4.55 0.61
N GLY A 15 -1.30 -5.58 -0.12
CA GLY A 15 -0.54 -6.08 -1.27
C GLY A 15 -0.33 -5.03 -2.36
N LEU A 16 -1.37 -4.27 -2.71
CA LEU A 16 -1.30 -3.15 -3.66
C LEU A 16 -0.37 -2.04 -3.17
N ALA A 17 -0.43 -1.68 -1.88
CA ALA A 17 0.46 -0.70 -1.29
C ALA A 17 1.93 -1.16 -1.35
N GLY A 18 2.20 -2.44 -1.04
CA GLY A 18 3.53 -3.03 -1.17
C GLY A 18 4.06 -3.04 -2.60
N LEU A 19 3.22 -3.40 -3.58
CA LEU A 19 3.58 -3.35 -5.00
C LEU A 19 3.84 -1.92 -5.49
N ALA A 20 3.01 -0.95 -5.09
CA ALA A 20 3.20 0.45 -5.43
C ALA A 20 4.51 1.00 -4.87
N LEU A 21 4.85 0.69 -3.61
CA LEU A 21 6.15 1.05 -3.03
C LEU A 21 7.31 0.35 -3.73
N GLY A 22 7.16 -0.92 -4.11
CA GLY A 22 8.15 -1.65 -4.90
C GLY A 22 8.41 -0.98 -6.26
N LEU A 23 7.35 -0.57 -6.97
CA LEU A 23 7.46 0.19 -8.23
C LEU A 23 8.08 1.57 -8.04
N MET A 24 7.79 2.23 -6.91
CA MET A 24 8.41 3.49 -6.54
C MET A 24 9.94 3.36 -6.39
N ILE A 25 10.39 2.32 -5.70
CA ILE A 25 11.83 1.99 -5.52
C ILE A 25 12.44 1.56 -6.86
N ALA A 26 11.72 0.77 -7.66
CA ALA A 26 12.18 0.36 -8.98
C ALA A 26 12.44 1.55 -9.90
N LYS A 27 11.58 2.58 -9.87
CA LYS A 27 11.78 3.81 -10.64
C LYS A 27 13.01 4.63 -10.20
N LEU A 28 13.44 4.51 -8.94
CA LEU A 28 14.67 5.16 -8.45
C LEU A 28 15.96 4.49 -8.97
N TRP A 29 15.89 3.22 -9.38
CA TRP A 29 17.05 2.44 -9.83
C TRP A 29 17.29 2.49 -11.34
N GLU A 30 16.25 2.27 -12.15
CA GLU A 30 16.31 2.43 -13.60
C GLU A 30 15.03 3.13 -14.08
N PRO A 31 15.12 4.17 -14.94
CA PRO A 31 13.95 4.91 -15.40
C PRO A 31 13.19 4.12 -16.49
N ILE A 32 12.85 2.86 -16.20
CA ILE A 32 12.03 1.99 -17.07
C ILE A 32 10.55 2.39 -16.99
N LEU A 33 10.16 3.03 -15.88
CA LEU A 33 8.77 3.36 -15.58
C LEU A 33 8.43 4.80 -16.02
N TYR A 34 7.44 4.92 -16.91
CA TYR A 34 6.97 6.19 -17.47
C TYR A 34 6.32 7.11 -16.42
N LEU A 35 5.58 6.54 -15.45
CA LEU A 35 4.84 7.27 -14.42
C LEU A 35 5.78 7.84 -13.36
N ASP A 36 5.67 9.11 -12.97
CA ASP A 36 6.55 9.71 -11.95
C ASP A 36 6.47 9.06 -10.56
N TRP A 37 7.54 9.17 -9.78
CA TRP A 37 7.67 8.51 -8.47
C TRP A 37 6.52 8.86 -7.50
N TYR A 38 6.03 10.10 -7.55
CA TYR A 38 4.99 10.61 -6.66
C TYR A 38 3.63 9.92 -6.90
N TRP A 39 3.35 9.44 -8.11
CA TRP A 39 2.12 8.71 -8.40
C TRP A 39 2.07 7.37 -7.67
N TYR A 40 3.19 6.63 -7.64
CA TYR A 40 3.27 5.38 -6.88
C TYR A 40 3.10 5.62 -5.39
N LEU A 41 3.66 6.72 -4.87
CA LEU A 41 3.50 7.11 -3.48
C LEU A 41 2.03 7.45 -3.14
N ILE A 42 1.33 8.18 -4.03
CA ILE A 42 -0.10 8.48 -3.87
C ILE A 42 -0.93 7.18 -3.85
N ILE A 43 -0.67 6.25 -4.76
CA ILE A 43 -1.38 4.96 -4.81
C ILE A 43 -1.13 4.15 -3.54
N ALA A 44 0.12 4.11 -3.05
CA ALA A 44 0.46 3.42 -1.82
C ALA A 44 -0.26 4.03 -0.60
N LEU A 45 -0.28 5.36 -0.49
CA LEU A 45 -1.01 6.07 0.56
C LEU A 45 -2.51 5.76 0.52
N LEU A 46 -3.14 5.90 -0.65
CA LEU A 46 -4.57 5.63 -0.81
C LEU A 46 -4.93 4.18 -0.47
N ALA A 47 -4.11 3.22 -0.89
CA ALA A 47 -4.31 1.81 -0.57
C ALA A 47 -4.15 1.53 0.93
N LEU A 48 -3.32 2.29 1.65
CA LEU A 48 -3.10 2.14 3.09
C LEU A 48 -4.21 2.73 3.97
N ILE A 49 -4.98 3.72 3.50
CA ILE A 49 -6.00 4.40 4.32
C ILE A 49 -6.96 3.39 4.98
N LYS A 50 -7.54 2.51 4.16
CA LYS A 50 -8.58 1.57 4.60
C LYS A 50 -8.05 0.51 5.60
N PRO A 51 -6.95 -0.22 5.32
CA PRO A 51 -6.38 -1.17 6.29
C PRO A 51 -5.89 -0.49 7.57
N VAL A 52 -5.37 0.75 7.50
CA VAL A 52 -4.96 1.51 8.69
C VAL A 52 -6.17 1.85 9.55
N ILE A 53 -7.28 2.32 8.97
CA ILE A 53 -8.52 2.57 9.70
C ILE A 53 -9.06 1.28 10.33
N THR A 54 -9.04 0.16 9.61
CA THR A 54 -9.46 -1.14 10.16
C THR A 54 -8.57 -1.54 11.34
N PHE A 55 -7.26 -1.35 11.24
CA PHE A 55 -6.33 -1.62 12.33
C PHE A 55 -6.65 -0.79 13.58
N PHE A 56 -6.78 0.54 13.44
CA PHE A 56 -7.10 1.42 14.57
C PHE A 56 -8.49 1.17 15.17
N LYS A 57 -9.44 0.63 14.42
CA LYS A 57 -10.75 0.19 14.95
C LYS A 57 -10.68 -1.12 15.73
N GLN A 58 -9.59 -1.88 15.59
CA GLN A 58 -9.41 -3.19 16.20
C GLN A 58 -8.42 -3.18 17.38
N VAL A 59 -7.66 -2.09 17.53
CA VAL A 59 -6.85 -1.75 18.70
C VAL A 59 -7.75 -1.19 19.80
#